data_AF-A0ABD0N767-F1
#
_entry.id   AF-A0ABD0N767-F1
#
_cell.length_a   1.000
_cell.length_b   1.000
_cell.length_c   1.000
_cell.angle_alpha   90.00
_cell.angle_beta   90.00
_cell.angle_gamma   90.00
#
_symmetry.space_group_name_H-M   'P 1'
#
loop_
_entity.id
_entity.type
_entity.pdbx_description
1 polymer ?
#
loop_
_entity_poly.entity_id
_entity_poly.type
_entity_poly.pdbx_seq_one_letter_code
_entity_poly.pdbx_strand_id
1 'polypeptide(L)' 'ETYCGSTIESEIESKNLANFIRTNKTIIKAYLTVHSYSQLLLFPYSYTYDLTADHSEL' A
#
# COMPACT_ATOMS: atom_id res chain seq x y z
N GLU A 1 11.53 13.56 -7.85
CA GLU A 1 11.35 12.08 -7.83
C GLU A 1 10.23 11.59 -6.89
N THR A 2 9.04 12.21 -6.90
CA THR A 2 7.84 11.70 -6.21
C THR A 2 6.55 12.10 -6.96
N TYR A 3 6.65 12.27 -8.29
CA TYR A 3 5.50 12.63 -9.11
C TYR A 3 4.45 11.53 -9.04
N CYS A 4 3.18 11.91 -8.82
CA CYS A 4 2.09 10.96 -8.57
C CYS A 4 1.44 10.39 -9.84
N GLY A 5 1.93 10.76 -11.03
CA GLY A 5 1.29 10.43 -12.29
C GLY A 5 0.19 11.43 -12.65
N SER A 6 -0.46 11.20 -13.80
CA SER A 6 -1.52 12.08 -14.31
C SER A 6 -2.86 11.84 -13.62
N THR A 7 -3.09 10.62 -13.12
CA THR A 7 -4.32 10.18 -12.44
C THR A 7 -4.00 9.00 -11.51
N ILE A 8 -4.95 8.63 -10.64
CA ILE A 8 -4.85 7.43 -9.81
C ILE A 8 -4.68 6.20 -10.73
N GLU A 9 -3.69 5.36 -10.44
CA GLU A 9 -3.37 4.16 -11.25
C GLU A 9 -3.06 4.47 -12.72
N SER A 10 -2.41 5.61 -13.00
CA SER A 10 -1.95 5.95 -14.37
C SER A 10 -0.94 4.94 -14.91
N GLU A 11 -0.04 4.46 -14.06
CA GLU A 11 1.01 3.50 -14.43
C GLU A 11 0.42 2.09 -14.54
N ILE A 12 0.76 1.39 -15.63
CA ILE A 12 0.20 0.07 -15.91
C ILE A 12 0.61 -0.96 -14.85
N GLU A 13 1.79 -0.81 -14.27
CA GLU A 13 2.33 -1.62 -13.17
C GLU A 13 1.44 -1.49 -11.92
N SER A 14 1.15 -0.25 -11.50
CA SER A 14 0.29 0.04 -10.35
C SER A 14 -1.14 -0.42 -10.58
N LYS A 15 -1.68 -0.17 -11.79
CA LYS A 15 -3.03 -0.59 -12.18
C LYS A 15 -3.19 -2.12 -12.16
N ASN A 16 -2.22 -2.85 -12.70
CA ASN A 16 -2.26 -4.31 -12.72
C ASN A 16 -2.17 -4.89 -11.31
N LEU A 17 -1.31 -4.35 -10.45
CA LEU A 17 -1.22 -4.76 -9.04
C LEU A 17 -2.53 -4.51 -8.30
N ALA A 18 -3.10 -3.31 -8.42
CA ALA A 18 -4.37 -2.96 -7.79
C ALA A 18 -5.51 -3.86 -8.27
N ASN A 19 -5.58 -4.16 -9.58
CA ASN A 19 -6.57 -5.07 -10.15
C ASN A 19 -6.40 -6.51 -9.65
N PHE A 20 -5.17 -7.01 -9.52
CA PHE A 20 -4.89 -8.32 -8.96
C PHE A 20 -5.38 -8.42 -7.51
N ILE A 21 -5.07 -7.42 -6.68
CA ILE A 21 -5.50 -7.38 -5.28
C ILE A 21 -7.03 -7.32 -5.19
N ARG A 22 -7.69 -6.48 -5.99
CA ARG A 22 -9.17 -6.39 -6.03
C ARG A 22 -9.81 -7.71 -6.41
N THR A 23 -9.30 -8.37 -7.46
CA THR A 23 -9.81 -9.66 -7.95
C THR A 23 -9.66 -10.76 -6.91
N ASN A 24 -8.59 -10.74 -6.12
CA ASN A 24 -8.26 -11.77 -5.13
C ASN A 24 -8.52 -11.34 -3.68
N LYS A 25 -9.29 -10.26 -3.46
CA LYS A 25 -9.48 -9.65 -2.12
C LYS A 25 -10.03 -10.62 -1.08
N THR A 26 -10.82 -11.61 -1.49
CA THR A 26 -11.43 -12.59 -0.57
C THR A 26 -10.40 -13.55 0.03
N ILE A 27 -9.32 -13.84 -0.69
CA ILE A 27 -8.28 -14.80 -0.30
C ILE A 27 -7.03 -14.15 0.28
N ILE A 28 -6.69 -12.91 -0.14
CA ILE A 28 -5.54 -12.17 0.39
C ILE A 28 -5.84 -11.74 1.84
N LYS A 29 -4.96 -12.10 2.77
CA LYS A 29 -5.09 -11.78 4.21
C LYS A 29 -4.05 -10.79 4.74
N ALA A 30 -2.94 -10.60 4.01
CA ALA A 30 -1.89 -9.66 4.38
C ALA A 30 -1.26 -9.05 3.11
N TYR A 31 -0.73 -7.85 3.22
CA TYR A 31 0.02 -7.16 2.18
C TYR A 31 1.36 -6.68 2.74
N LEU A 32 2.46 -7.15 2.15
CA LEU A 32 3.82 -6.76 2.53
C LEU A 32 4.52 -6.18 1.29
N THR A 33 5.03 -4.95 1.41
CA THR A 33 5.85 -4.32 0.38
C THR A 33 7.25 -4.07 0.94
N VAL A 34 8.27 -4.42 0.18
CA VAL A 34 9.67 -4.37 0.63
C VAL A 34 10.36 -3.19 -0.03
N HIS A 35 10.97 -2.36 0.80
CA HIS A 35 11.74 -1.19 0.37
C HIS A 35 13.08 -1.18 1.11
N SER A 36 14.02 -0.39 0.59
CA SER A 36 15.29 -0.09 1.24
C SER A 36 15.50 1.43 1.22
N TYR A 37 16.25 2.01 2.15
CA TYR A 37 17.03 1.43 3.25
C TYR A 37 16.34 1.74 4.61
N SER A 38 17.11 1.82 5.70
CA SER A 38 16.74 2.37 7.03
C SER A 38 16.38 1.37 8.13
N GLN A 39 16.25 0.08 7.84
CA GLN A 39 15.93 -0.96 8.84
C GLN A 39 14.61 -0.67 9.61
N LEU A 40 13.56 -0.33 8.88
CA LEU A 40 12.25 0.02 9.44
C LEU A 40 11.18 -0.99 9.04
N LEU A 41 10.22 -1.21 9.94
CA LEU A 41 8.94 -1.85 9.66
C LEU A 41 7.85 -0.80 9.87
N LEU A 42 7.10 -0.49 8.81
CA LEU A 42 6.09 0.57 8.80
C LEU A 42 4.71 -0.01 8.51
N PHE A 43 3.70 0.57 9.14
CA PHE A 43 2.29 0.19 8.99
C PHE A 43 1.44 1.43 8.66
N PRO A 44 0.21 1.26 8.14
CA PRO A 44 -0.65 2.39 7.82
C PRO A 44 -1.03 3.22 9.05
N TYR A 45 -1.42 4.50 8.89
CA TYR A 45 -1.46 5.24 7.63
C TYR A 45 -0.18 6.05 7.39
N SER A 46 0.06 6.43 6.14
CA SER A 46 1.13 7.36 5.77
C SER A 46 0.63 8.64 5.10
N TYR A 47 -0.66 8.71 4.75
CA TYR A 47 -1.27 9.89 4.10
C TYR A 47 -2.04 10.81 5.07
N THR A 48 -2.26 10.37 6.31
CA THR A 48 -2.93 11.13 7.39
C THR A 48 -2.20 10.87 8.71
N TYR A 49 -2.46 11.71 9.73
CA TYR A 49 -1.97 11.56 11.10
C TYR A 49 -2.88 10.72 11.99
N ASP A 50 -4.04 10.29 11.50
CA ASP A 50 -4.96 9.42 12.22
C ASP A 50 -4.38 8.00 12.37
N LEU A 51 -4.76 7.33 13.46
CA LEU A 51 -4.41 5.92 13.69
C LEU A 51 -5.37 4.98 12.93
N THR A 52 -4.88 3.80 12.56
CA THR A 52 -5.74 2.72 12.06
C THR A 52 -6.62 2.17 13.18
N ALA A 53 -7.75 1.56 12.82
CA ALA A 53 -8.66 0.94 13.79
C ALA A 53 -7.95 -0.10 14.66
N ASP A 54 -7.04 -0.88 14.07
CA ASP A 54 -6.32 -1.98 14.72
C ASP A 54 -4.86 -1.61 15.05
N HIS A 55 -4.54 -0.33 15.22
CA HIS A 55 -3.15 0.15 15.39
C HIS A 55 -2.39 -0.51 16.54
N SER A 56 -3.08 -0.88 17.62
CA SER A 56 -2.44 -1.53 18.78
C SER A 56 -2.07 -3.00 18.54
N GLU A 57 -2.59 -3.64 17.49
CA GLU A 57 -2.23 -5.01 17.09
C GLU A 57 -1.01 -5.05 16.14
N LEU A 58 -0.75 -3.94 15.44
CA LEU A 58 0.29 -3.80 14.41
C LEU A 58 1.69 -3.58 14.99
#